data_AF-A0A845ULI3-F1
#
_entry.id   AF-A0A845ULI3-F1
#
_cell.length_a   1.000
_cell.length_b   1.000
_cell.length_c   1.000
_cell.angle_alpha   90.00
_cell.angle_beta   90.00
_cell.angle_gamma   90.00
#
_symmetry.space_group_name_H-M   'P 1'
#
loop_
_entity.id
_entity.type
_entity.pdbx_description
1 polymer ?
#
loop_
_entity_poly.entity_id
_entity_poly.type
_entity_poly.pdbx_seq_one_letter_code
_entity_poly.pdbx_strand_id
1 'polypeptide(L)' 'MPMPRRPAPQQLELFTRPSDADLVPAPHWQTLPEEARVTLTELMTRLILDHAAGAQAPRRTEARYEA' A
#
# COMPACT_ATOMS: atom_id res chain seq x y z
N MET A 1 7.84 36.57 -18.30
CA MET A 1 8.53 35.71 -17.32
C MET A 1 7.68 34.49 -17.07
N PRO A 2 8.11 33.25 -17.41
CA PRO A 2 7.35 32.06 -17.07
C PRO A 2 7.43 31.82 -15.56
N MET A 3 6.29 31.58 -14.92
CA MET A 3 6.25 31.30 -13.48
C MET A 3 6.76 29.88 -13.18
N PRO A 4 7.54 29.71 -12.10
CA PRO A 4 7.98 28.39 -11.67
C PRO A 4 6.75 27.58 -11.23
N ARG A 5 6.40 26.57 -12.00
CA ARG A 5 5.35 25.61 -11.62
C ARG A 5 5.87 24.82 -10.42
N ARG A 6 5.14 24.87 -9.31
CA ARG A 6 5.43 23.98 -8.16
C ARG A 6 5.32 22.53 -8.65
N PRO A 7 6.32 21.67 -8.39
CA PRO A 7 6.17 20.25 -8.65
C PRO A 7 4.96 19.74 -7.87
N ALA A 8 4.10 18.98 -8.52
CA ALA A 8 2.95 18.37 -7.87
C ALA A 8 3.42 17.51 -6.70
N PRO A 9 2.69 17.47 -5.57
CA PRO A 9 3.04 16.62 -4.45
C PRO A 9 3.10 15.17 -4.94
N GLN A 10 4.25 14.53 -4.75
CA GLN A 10 4.42 13.11 -5.05
C GLN A 10 3.59 12.33 -4.02
N GLN A 11 2.39 11.92 -4.42
CA GLN A 11 1.58 11.02 -3.61
C GLN A 11 2.24 9.64 -3.67
N LEU A 12 2.67 9.14 -2.52
CA LEU A 12 3.07 7.76 -2.38
C LEU A 12 1.78 6.93 -2.44
N GLU A 13 1.54 6.27 -3.57
CA GLU A 13 0.49 5.26 -3.69
C GLU A 13 0.90 4.05 -2.84
N LEU A 14 0.48 4.05 -1.57
CA LEU A 14 0.79 2.98 -0.62
C LEU A 14 0.01 1.70 -0.89
N PHE A 15 -1.12 1.80 -1.60
CA PHE A 15 -2.00 0.68 -1.92
C PHE A 15 -2.53 0.82 -3.34
N THR A 16 -2.70 -0.31 -4.04
CA THR A 16 -3.39 -0.34 -5.32
C THR A 16 -4.81 0.19 -5.16
N ARG A 17 -5.25 1.01 -6.13
CA ARG A 17 -6.63 1.47 -6.20
C ARG A 17 -7.57 0.26 -6.14
N PRO A 18 -8.50 0.21 -5.15
CA PRO A 18 -9.42 -0.91 -5.04
C PRO A 18 -10.24 -1.04 -6.33
N SER A 19 -10.45 -2.27 -6.77
CA SER A 19 -11.35 -2.55 -7.90
C SER A 19 -12.79 -2.41 -7.44
N ASP A 20 -13.73 -2.13 -8.35
CA ASP A 20 -15.16 -2.02 -7.99
C ASP A 20 -15.71 -3.33 -7.35
N ALA A 21 -15.04 -4.46 -7.60
CA ALA A 21 -15.32 -5.75 -6.96
C ALA A 21 -14.88 -5.84 -5.49
N ASP A 22 -13.96 -4.97 -5.03
CA ASP A 22 -13.46 -4.92 -3.66
C ASP A 22 -14.33 -4.02 -2.75
N LEU A 23 -15.34 -3.35 -3.33
CA LEU A 23 -16.27 -2.47 -2.63
C LEU A 23 -17.37 -3.25 -1.88
N VAL A 24 -17.00 -4.36 -1.24
CA VAL A 24 -17.86 -4.95 -0.21
C VAL A 24 -18.04 -3.89 0.87
N PRO A 25 -19.28 -3.58 1.29
CA PRO A 25 -19.51 -2.59 2.34
C PRO A 25 -18.89 -3.10 3.65
N ALA A 26 -17.65 -2.70 3.90
CA ALA A 26 -16.97 -2.96 5.14
C ALA A 26 -17.62 -2.10 6.24
N PRO A 27 -17.82 -2.64 7.44
CA PRO A 27 -18.26 -1.84 8.57
C PRO A 27 -17.26 -0.71 8.83
N HIS A 28 -17.76 0.46 9.23
CA HIS A 28 -16.90 1.57 9.60
C HIS A 28 -15.92 1.13 10.70
N TRP A 29 -14.64 1.50 10.58
CA TRP A 29 -13.60 1.11 11.53
C TRP A 29 -13.96 1.37 13.01
N GLN A 30 -14.68 2.46 13.27
CA GLN A 30 -15.11 2.86 14.62
C GLN A 30 -16.21 1.96 15.21
N THR A 31 -16.94 1.20 14.38
CA THR A 31 -18.01 0.31 14.86
C THR A 31 -17.47 -1.06 15.29
N LEU A 32 -16.19 -1.33 15.07
CA LEU A 32 -15.55 -2.57 15.50
C LEU A 32 -15.26 -2.52 17.00
N PRO A 33 -15.37 -3.65 17.74
CA PRO A 33 -14.88 -3.77 19.10
C PRO A 33 -13.40 -3.42 19.22
N GLU A 34 -12.96 -3.00 20.40
CA GLU A 34 -11.57 -2.58 20.63
C GLU A 34 -10.58 -3.70 20.31
N GLU A 35 -10.90 -4.91 20.75
CA GLU A 35 -10.09 -6.11 20.53
C GLU A 35 -9.93 -6.40 19.02
N ALA A 36 -11.00 -6.21 18.24
CA ALA A 36 -10.96 -6.38 16.79
C ALA A 36 -10.11 -5.30 16.11
N ARG A 37 -10.22 -4.03 16.54
CA ARG A 37 -9.39 -2.93 16.02
C ARG A 37 -7.91 -3.16 16.30
N VAL A 38 -7.56 -3.58 17.51
CA VAL A 38 -6.18 -3.89 17.90
C VAL A 38 -5.64 -5.03 17.04
N THR A 39 -6.38 -6.15 16.94
CA THR A 39 -5.99 -7.32 16.16
C THR A 39 -5.77 -6.97 14.69
N LEU A 40 -6.70 -6.21 14.09
CA LEU A 40 -6.58 -5.78 12.69
C LEU A 40 -5.41 -4.82 12.49
N THR A 41 -5.14 -3.92 13.44
CA THR A 41 -3.99 -3.01 13.36
C THR A 41 -2.67 -3.76 13.41
N GLU A 42 -2.55 -4.76 14.30
CA GLU A 42 -1.37 -5.62 14.35
C GLU A 42 -1.17 -6.37 13.03
N LEU A 43 -2.23 -6.93 12.46
CA LEU A 43 -2.17 -7.64 11.19
C LEU A 43 -1.73 -6.73 10.04
N MET A 44 -2.35 -5.55 9.90
CA MET A 44 -1.99 -4.57 8.88
C MET A 44 -0.53 -4.12 9.02
N THR A 45 -0.07 -3.90 10.25
CA THR A 45 1.32 -3.52 10.54
C THR A 45 2.28 -4.61 10.08
N ARG A 46 1.99 -5.88 10.39
CA ARG A 46 2.81 -7.02 9.95
C ARG A 46 2.84 -7.12 8.42
N LEU A 47 1.70 -6.97 7.75
CA LEU A 47 1.61 -7.02 6.29
C LEU A 47 2.42 -5.92 5.62
N ILE A 48 2.35 -4.69 6.14
CA ILE A 48 3.13 -3.55 5.60
C ILE A 48 4.62 -3.79 5.78
N LEU A 49 5.04 -4.25 6.97
CA LEU A 49 6.44 -4.51 7.26
C LEU A 49 6.99 -5.68 6.44
N ASP A 50 6.21 -6.76 6.28
CA ASP A 50 6.57 -7.91 5.46
C ASP A 50 6.71 -7.52 3.98
N HIS A 51 5.74 -6.76 3.45
CA HIS A 51 5.81 -6.22 2.10
C HIS A 51 7.03 -5.31 1.91
N ALA A 52 7.31 -4.42 2.85
CA ALA A 52 8.48 -3.56 2.81
C ALA A 52 9.78 -4.37 2.88
N ALA A 53 9.86 -5.41 3.70
CA ALA A 53 11.01 -6.30 3.77
C ALA A 53 11.23 -7.06 2.44
N GLY A 54 10.16 -7.55 1.82
CA GLY A 54 10.19 -8.18 0.49
C GLY A 54 10.52 -7.21 -0.64
N ALA A 55 10.09 -5.96 -0.55
CA ALA A 55 10.43 -4.91 -1.52
C ALA A 55 11.90 -4.45 -1.42
N GLN A 56 12.49 -4.53 -0.23
CA GLN A 56 13.89 -4.22 0.03
C GLN A 56 14.83 -5.40 -0.29
N ALA A 57 14.31 -6.61 -0.44
CA ALA A 57 15.07 -7.69 -1.05
C ALA A 57 15.31 -7.33 -2.52
N PRO A 58 16.57 -7.29 -3.00
CA PRO A 58 16.81 -7.05 -4.41
C PRO A 58 16.09 -8.14 -5.18
N ARG A 59 15.06 -7.74 -5.92
CA ARG A 59 14.39 -8.59 -6.90
C ARG A 59 15.51 -9.08 -7.81
N ARG A 60 15.99 -10.30 -7.57
CA ARG A 60 17.05 -10.93 -8.33
C ARG A 60 16.60 -10.84 -9.77
N THR A 61 17.22 -9.93 -10.50
CA THR A 61 17.11 -9.78 -11.92
C THR A 61 17.51 -11.13 -12.50
N GLU A 62 16.52 -11.96 -12.80
CA GLU A 62 16.60 -12.88 -13.93
C GLU A 62 16.56 -11.95 -15.16
N ALA A 63 17.66 -11.25 -15.46
CA ALA A 63 18.70 -11.75 -16.35
C ALA A 63 18.06 -12.16 -17.69
N ARG A 64 17.95 -11.16 -18.58
CA ARG A 64 18.23 -11.26 -20.01
C ARG A 64 17.86 -12.61 -20.64
N TYR A 65 16.67 -12.68 -21.23
CA TYR A 65 16.43 -13.58 -22.36
C TYR A 65 16.14 -12.74 -23.60
N GLU A 66 17.22 -12.20 -24.16
CA GLU A 66 17.31 -11.86 -25.57
C GLU A 66 17.71 -13.16 -26.29
N ALA A 67 16.82 -13.70 -27.11
CA ALA A 67 17.12 -14.65 -28.19
C ALA A 67 16.04 -14.51 -29.27
#